data_AF-A0A5B9VW32-F1
#
_entry.id   AF-A0A5B9VW32-F1
#
_cell.length_a   1.000
_cell.length_b   1.000
_cell.length_c   1.000
_cell.angle_alpha   90.00
_cell.angle_beta   90.00
_cell.angle_gamma   90.00
#
_symmetry.space_group_name_H-M   'P 1'
#
loop_
_entity.id
_entity.type
_entity.pdbx_description
1 polymer ?
#
loop_
_entity_poly.entity_id
_entity_poly.type
_entity_poly.pdbx_seq_one_letter_code
_entity_poly.pdbx_strand_id
1 'polypeptide(L)'
;MTIGEHVAEFEGRPVRDYDPDEGIADPEGLAYRLSIDYDAGEAGETMTGLLARFLEDPNAARVQAMVIGPWEEVYDSGNTSAPIVEALVASAETLAALRAIFLGDVTYEESEMSWIGQSDVTPLFDAYPRLESFRVRGGTGLVIGSLKHANLRSLAVETGGLDAAVVRGILSSELPRLEHLELWLGSENYGKTVTAEDLGPILRGEAFPTLRYLGLRNCEDADAIAAAVADAPILDRIKVLDLSLGDLTDEGANALMGSPKVARLDKLDIHHHFASPGVTLKIQDLGIAVDASERHEPHKYSDEEYRFIAVSE
;
A
#
# COMPACT_ATOMS: atom_id res chain seq x y z
N MET A 1 -4.68 -2.82 14.71
CA MET A 1 -5.65 -3.48 13.81
C MET A 1 -4.82 -4.38 12.90
N THR A 2 -4.96 -5.69 12.95
CA THR A 2 -4.22 -6.58 12.04
C THR A 2 -4.96 -6.69 10.70
N ILE A 3 -4.22 -6.97 9.62
CA ILE A 3 -4.84 -7.31 8.33
C ILE A 3 -5.36 -8.75 8.43
N GLY A 4 -6.60 -8.91 8.88
CA GLY A 4 -7.21 -10.21 9.16
C GLY A 4 -8.06 -10.79 8.02
N GLU A 5 -8.29 -10.01 6.95
CA GLU A 5 -9.11 -10.43 5.82
C GLU A 5 -8.41 -10.05 4.52
N HIS A 6 -8.54 -10.92 3.52
CA HIS A 6 -8.13 -10.64 2.16
C HIS A 6 -9.02 -9.60 1.49
N VAL A 7 -8.51 -8.96 0.44
CA VAL A 7 -9.30 -7.99 -0.30
C VAL A 7 -10.49 -8.67 -0.99
N ALA A 8 -11.71 -8.20 -0.70
CA ALA A 8 -12.92 -8.69 -1.36
C ALA A 8 -13.15 -8.05 -2.74
N GLU A 9 -12.58 -6.86 -2.96
CA GLU A 9 -12.65 -6.10 -4.20
C GLU A 9 -11.29 -5.48 -4.52
N PHE A 10 -10.88 -5.50 -5.79
CA PHE A 10 -9.68 -4.85 -6.26
C PHE A 10 -9.95 -4.10 -7.57
N GLU A 11 -9.71 -2.78 -7.58
CA GLU A 11 -9.96 -1.89 -8.71
C GLU A 11 -11.40 -2.01 -9.29
N GLY A 12 -12.42 -2.02 -8.42
CA GLY A 12 -13.82 -2.09 -8.85
C GLY A 12 -14.32 -3.50 -9.20
N ARG A 13 -13.49 -4.53 -8.99
CA ARG A 13 -13.80 -5.93 -9.38
C ARG A 13 -13.84 -6.83 -8.16
N PRO A 14 -14.86 -7.68 -8.01
CA PRO A 14 -14.85 -8.74 -7.01
C PRO A 14 -13.61 -9.62 -7.17
N VAL A 15 -12.93 -9.91 -6.05
CA VAL A 15 -11.79 -10.81 -6.02
C VAL A 15 -12.29 -12.26 -5.91
N ARG A 16 -11.73 -13.14 -6.72
CA ARG A 16 -12.08 -14.57 -6.76
C ARG A 16 -10.82 -15.41 -6.84
N ASP A 17 -10.74 -16.43 -6.00
CA ASP A 17 -9.68 -17.43 -6.07
C ASP A 17 -9.70 -18.16 -7.40
N TYR A 18 -8.53 -18.28 -8.01
CA TYR A 18 -8.34 -19.06 -9.21
C TYR A 18 -8.35 -20.55 -8.86
N ASP A 19 -9.34 -21.25 -9.39
CA ASP A 19 -9.39 -22.71 -9.38
C ASP A 19 -9.04 -23.23 -10.78
N PRO A 20 -7.93 -23.99 -10.95
CA PRO A 20 -7.54 -24.58 -12.22
C PRO A 20 -8.60 -25.50 -12.86
N ASP A 21 -9.50 -26.09 -12.06
CA ASP A 21 -10.59 -26.94 -12.55
C ASP A 21 -11.76 -26.10 -13.09
N GLU A 22 -11.99 -24.89 -12.54
CA GLU A 22 -13.02 -23.95 -13.02
C GLU A 22 -12.52 -23.07 -14.18
N GLY A 23 -11.21 -22.77 -14.22
CA GLY A 23 -10.59 -21.90 -15.22
C GLY A 23 -11.03 -20.43 -15.12
N ILE A 24 -10.82 -19.68 -16.19
CA ILE A 24 -11.10 -18.23 -16.25
C ILE A 24 -12.45 -17.97 -16.91
N ALA A 25 -13.50 -17.87 -16.10
CA ALA A 25 -14.87 -17.61 -16.56
C ALA A 25 -15.18 -16.15 -16.96
N ASP A 26 -14.70 -15.16 -16.19
CA ASP A 26 -14.96 -13.73 -16.43
C ASP A 26 -13.66 -12.90 -16.29
N PRO A 27 -12.82 -12.89 -17.35
CA PRO A 27 -11.50 -12.25 -17.31
C PRO A 27 -11.55 -10.72 -17.11
N GLU A 28 -12.66 -10.06 -17.43
CA GLU A 28 -12.75 -8.60 -17.42
C GLU A 28 -13.49 -8.04 -16.20
N GLY A 29 -14.49 -8.80 -15.70
CA GLY A 29 -15.30 -8.43 -14.55
C GLY A 29 -14.75 -8.88 -13.19
N LEU A 30 -13.82 -9.84 -13.15
CA LEU A 30 -13.21 -10.34 -11.91
C LEU A 30 -11.74 -9.94 -11.77
N ALA A 31 -11.30 -9.83 -10.52
CA ALA A 31 -9.88 -9.87 -10.17
C ALA A 31 -9.53 -11.29 -9.70
N TYR A 32 -8.64 -11.96 -10.41
CA TYR A 32 -8.26 -13.33 -10.07
C TYR A 32 -7.16 -13.33 -9.03
N ARG A 33 -7.40 -14.02 -7.90
CA ARG A 33 -6.41 -14.24 -6.85
C ARG A 33 -5.75 -15.60 -7.03
N LEU A 34 -4.43 -15.62 -7.11
CA LEU A 34 -3.63 -16.84 -7.06
C LEU A 34 -3.03 -16.93 -5.65
N SER A 35 -3.21 -18.04 -4.97
CA SER A 35 -2.73 -18.27 -3.60
C SER A 35 -2.30 -19.72 -3.42
N ILE A 36 -1.20 -19.92 -2.71
CA ILE A 36 -0.75 -21.22 -2.22
C ILE A 36 -0.96 -21.21 -0.71
N ASP A 37 -1.88 -22.05 -0.22
CA ASP A 37 -2.05 -22.25 1.20
C ASP A 37 -0.96 -23.19 1.76
N TYR A 38 -0.95 -23.34 3.09
CA TYR A 38 0.04 -24.15 3.80
C TYR A 38 0.08 -25.60 3.30
N ASP A 39 -1.09 -26.24 3.14
CA ASP A 39 -1.18 -27.64 2.75
C ASP A 39 -0.73 -27.87 1.31
N ALA A 40 -1.07 -26.96 0.40
CA ALA A 40 -0.61 -26.97 -0.99
C ALA A 40 0.91 -26.77 -1.09
N GLY A 41 1.47 -25.84 -0.30
CA GLY A 41 2.91 -25.62 -0.21
C GLY A 41 3.67 -26.86 0.28
N GLU A 42 3.19 -27.51 1.35
CA GLU A 42 3.76 -28.77 1.86
C GLU A 42 3.65 -29.92 0.86
N ALA A 43 2.63 -29.92 0.00
CA ALA A 43 2.48 -30.86 -1.11
C ALA A 43 3.41 -30.56 -2.31
N GLY A 44 4.16 -29.46 -2.26
CA GLY A 44 5.11 -29.04 -3.29
C GLY A 44 4.48 -28.21 -4.41
N GLU A 45 3.27 -27.68 -4.22
CA GLU A 45 2.73 -26.66 -5.12
C GLU A 45 3.50 -25.34 -4.96
N THR A 46 3.70 -24.64 -6.08
CA THR A 46 4.39 -23.35 -6.09
C THR A 46 3.54 -22.31 -6.79
N MET A 47 3.70 -21.05 -6.39
CA MET A 47 3.02 -19.91 -7.00
C MET A 47 3.34 -19.83 -8.50
N THR A 48 4.59 -20.07 -8.88
CA THR A 48 5.01 -20.09 -10.28
C THR A 48 4.37 -21.24 -11.07
N GLY A 49 4.16 -22.40 -10.45
CA GLY A 49 3.43 -23.53 -11.04
C GLY A 49 1.93 -23.25 -11.20
N LEU A 50 1.30 -22.59 -10.21
CA LEU A 50 -0.08 -22.15 -10.32
C LEU A 50 -0.26 -21.08 -11.40
N LEU A 51 0.66 -20.11 -11.48
CA LEU A 51 0.68 -19.10 -12.54
C LEU A 51 0.87 -19.75 -13.92
N ALA A 52 1.75 -20.74 -14.07
CA ALA A 52 1.88 -21.48 -15.33
C ALA A 52 0.56 -22.11 -15.77
N ARG A 53 -0.17 -22.76 -14.86
CA ARG A 53 -1.52 -23.30 -15.15
C ARG A 53 -2.53 -22.20 -15.50
N PHE A 54 -2.49 -21.06 -14.83
CA PHE A 54 -3.33 -19.91 -15.15
C PHE A 54 -3.11 -19.42 -16.59
N LEU A 55 -1.87 -19.40 -17.05
CA LEU A 55 -1.48 -18.93 -18.37
C LEU A 55 -1.85 -19.89 -19.51
N GLU A 56 -2.13 -21.15 -19.21
CA GLU A 56 -2.61 -22.14 -20.19
C GLU A 56 -4.08 -21.89 -20.58
N ASP A 57 -4.84 -21.17 -19.75
CA ASP A 57 -6.23 -20.84 -20.04
C ASP A 57 -6.31 -19.83 -21.22
N PRO A 58 -7.10 -20.11 -22.26
CA PRO A 58 -7.23 -19.23 -23.43
C PRO A 58 -7.79 -17.83 -23.11
N ASN A 59 -8.44 -17.65 -21.96
CA ASN A 59 -8.94 -16.35 -21.49
C ASN A 59 -7.89 -15.55 -20.68
N ALA A 60 -6.72 -16.11 -20.35
CA ALA A 60 -5.68 -15.41 -19.59
C ALA A 60 -5.30 -14.06 -20.22
N ALA A 61 -5.25 -14.00 -21.56
CA ALA A 61 -4.91 -12.77 -22.28
C ALA A 61 -5.94 -11.63 -22.20
N ARG A 62 -7.13 -11.91 -21.65
CA ARG A 62 -8.19 -10.92 -21.41
C ARG A 62 -8.23 -10.45 -19.96
N VAL A 63 -7.49 -11.10 -19.06
CA VAL A 63 -7.50 -10.80 -17.63
C VAL A 63 -7.01 -9.39 -17.39
N GLN A 64 -7.76 -8.61 -16.63
CA GLN A 64 -7.44 -7.19 -16.37
C GLN A 64 -6.90 -6.91 -14.97
N ALA A 65 -7.21 -7.76 -13.98
CA ALA A 65 -6.77 -7.58 -12.60
C ALA A 65 -6.32 -8.92 -11.99
N MET A 66 -5.17 -8.89 -11.33
CA MET A 66 -4.59 -10.06 -10.68
C MET A 66 -4.16 -9.71 -9.26
N VAL A 67 -4.45 -10.60 -8.33
CA VAL A 67 -4.00 -10.55 -6.94
C VAL A 67 -3.12 -11.77 -6.71
N ILE A 68 -1.95 -11.57 -6.13
CA ILE A 68 -1.06 -12.63 -5.67
C ILE A 68 -1.21 -12.66 -4.15
N GLY A 69 -1.84 -13.72 -3.64
CA GLY A 69 -1.97 -13.99 -2.22
C GLY A 69 -0.69 -14.59 -1.62
N PRO A 70 -0.78 -15.40 -0.55
CA PRO A 70 0.37 -16.12 -0.03
C PRO A 70 0.97 -17.04 -1.10
N TRP A 71 2.28 -17.16 -1.10
CA TRP A 71 3.01 -18.20 -1.83
C TRP A 71 3.55 -19.25 -0.86
N GLU A 72 4.11 -20.32 -1.40
CA GLU A 72 4.73 -21.39 -0.61
C GLU A 72 5.71 -20.79 0.43
N GLU A 73 5.65 -21.23 1.69
CA GLU A 73 6.56 -20.74 2.75
C GLU A 73 6.65 -19.19 2.88
N VAL A 74 5.57 -18.44 2.60
CA VAL A 74 5.56 -16.95 2.64
C VAL A 74 6.02 -16.34 3.97
N TYR A 75 5.94 -17.10 5.07
CA TYR A 75 6.45 -16.72 6.39
C TYR A 75 7.97 -16.79 6.54
N ASP A 76 8.69 -17.37 5.57
CA ASP A 76 10.15 -17.27 5.49
C ASP A 76 10.53 -16.10 4.57
N SER A 77 11.05 -15.02 5.15
CA SER A 77 11.55 -13.86 4.40
C SER A 77 12.64 -14.18 3.37
N GLY A 78 13.32 -15.32 3.49
CA GLY A 78 14.26 -15.82 2.48
C GLY A 78 13.57 -16.34 1.22
N ASN A 79 12.30 -16.77 1.31
CA ASN A 79 11.50 -17.15 0.16
C ASN A 79 10.78 -15.93 -0.44
N THR A 80 11.54 -15.15 -1.20
CA THR A 80 11.10 -13.85 -1.72
C THR A 80 10.12 -13.95 -2.90
N SER A 81 9.42 -12.85 -3.20
CA SER A 81 8.58 -12.71 -4.40
C SER A 81 9.34 -12.71 -5.74
N ALA A 82 10.68 -12.79 -5.76
CA ALA A 82 11.47 -12.67 -6.98
C ALA A 82 11.07 -13.67 -8.10
N PRO A 83 10.87 -14.98 -7.82
CA PRO A 83 10.43 -15.92 -8.85
C PRO A 83 9.05 -15.59 -9.43
N ILE A 84 8.17 -14.99 -8.60
CA ILE A 84 6.82 -14.55 -9.02
C ILE A 84 6.94 -13.33 -9.94
N VAL A 85 7.76 -12.34 -9.56
CA VAL A 85 8.02 -11.16 -10.40
C VAL A 85 8.63 -11.57 -11.74
N GLU A 86 9.64 -12.44 -11.73
CA GLU A 86 10.28 -12.95 -12.95
C GLU A 86 9.28 -13.67 -13.86
N ALA A 87 8.43 -14.54 -13.30
CA ALA A 87 7.40 -15.25 -14.04
C ALA A 87 6.34 -14.31 -14.62
N LEU A 88 5.91 -13.29 -13.88
CA LEU A 88 4.98 -12.26 -14.38
C LEU A 88 5.60 -11.45 -15.52
N VAL A 89 6.85 -11.03 -15.41
CA VAL A 89 7.56 -10.34 -16.51
C VAL A 89 7.65 -11.22 -17.75
N ALA A 90 8.04 -12.48 -17.58
CA ALA A 90 8.13 -13.44 -18.69
C ALA A 90 6.78 -13.70 -19.38
N SER A 91 5.67 -13.46 -18.67
CA SER A 91 4.30 -13.72 -19.12
C SER A 91 3.59 -12.49 -19.69
N ALA A 92 4.29 -11.35 -19.82
CA ALA A 92 3.68 -10.07 -20.20
C ALA A 92 2.95 -10.09 -21.56
N GLU A 93 3.45 -10.87 -22.54
CA GLU A 93 2.78 -11.02 -23.83
C GLU A 93 1.45 -11.80 -23.71
N THR A 94 1.43 -12.82 -22.84
CA THR A 94 0.22 -13.60 -22.56
C THR A 94 -0.76 -12.76 -21.76
N LEU A 95 -0.33 -12.11 -20.67
CA LEU A 95 -1.15 -11.25 -19.82
C LEU A 95 -1.28 -9.82 -20.36
N ALA A 96 -1.38 -9.67 -21.69
CA ALA A 96 -1.29 -8.37 -22.33
C ALA A 96 -2.35 -7.37 -21.82
N ALA A 97 -3.54 -7.83 -21.43
CA ALA A 97 -4.67 -7.02 -20.96
C ALA A 97 -4.60 -6.58 -19.51
N LEU A 98 -3.58 -7.00 -18.75
CA LEU A 98 -3.44 -6.71 -17.34
C LEU A 98 -3.29 -5.20 -17.09
N ARG A 99 -4.07 -4.69 -16.13
CA ARG A 99 -4.16 -3.28 -15.73
C ARG A 99 -3.96 -3.07 -14.24
N ALA A 100 -4.15 -4.11 -13.43
CA ALA A 100 -4.03 -4.01 -11.99
C ALA A 100 -3.31 -5.24 -11.44
N ILE A 101 -2.32 -5.00 -10.59
CA ILE A 101 -1.60 -6.05 -9.86
C ILE A 101 -1.59 -5.68 -8.38
N PHE A 102 -2.02 -6.60 -7.54
CA PHE A 102 -1.73 -6.58 -6.11
C PHE A 102 -0.81 -7.75 -5.78
N LEU A 103 0.44 -7.46 -5.41
CA LEU A 103 1.41 -8.44 -4.95
C LEU A 103 1.44 -8.55 -3.42
N GLY A 104 1.14 -9.73 -2.90
CA GLY A 104 1.25 -10.05 -1.48
C GLY A 104 -0.01 -9.77 -0.68
N ASP A 105 -1.21 -10.12 -1.18
CA ASP A 105 -2.43 -10.09 -0.35
C ASP A 105 -2.42 -11.19 0.72
N VAL A 106 -1.55 -11.00 1.70
CA VAL A 106 -1.27 -11.89 2.82
C VAL A 106 -1.88 -11.28 4.07
N THR A 107 -2.56 -12.10 4.84
CA THR A 107 -3.16 -11.76 6.14
C THR A 107 -2.20 -12.10 7.27
N TYR A 108 -2.45 -11.50 8.44
CA TYR A 108 -1.67 -11.76 9.65
C TYR A 108 -1.65 -13.23 10.08
N GLU A 109 -2.71 -14.00 9.80
CA GLU A 109 -2.73 -15.43 10.13
C GLU A 109 -1.80 -16.27 9.24
N GLU A 110 -1.48 -15.79 8.04
CA GLU A 110 -0.60 -16.46 7.07
C GLU A 110 0.86 -16.03 7.24
N SER A 111 1.09 -14.73 7.40
CA SER A 111 2.40 -14.16 7.69
C SER A 111 2.28 -12.76 8.29
N GLU A 112 3.13 -12.48 9.27
CA GLU A 112 3.38 -11.13 9.77
C GLU A 112 3.96 -10.24 8.65
N MET A 113 3.54 -8.97 8.59
CA MET A 113 3.91 -8.01 7.54
C MET A 113 5.43 -7.89 7.31
N SER A 114 6.20 -7.97 8.39
CA SER A 114 7.65 -7.86 8.45
C SER A 114 8.37 -9.11 7.93
N TRP A 115 7.68 -10.26 7.88
CA TRP A 115 8.23 -11.53 7.40
C TRP A 115 7.97 -11.77 5.91
N ILE A 116 7.07 -11.00 5.29
CA ILE A 116 6.78 -11.11 3.86
C ILE A 116 8.01 -10.67 3.03
N GLY A 117 8.72 -11.66 2.48
CA GLY A 117 9.88 -11.45 1.62
C GLY A 117 9.51 -10.91 0.24
N GLN A 118 9.81 -9.64 -0.03
CA GLN A 118 9.64 -9.02 -1.33
C GLN A 118 10.94 -9.00 -2.15
N SER A 119 10.88 -8.38 -3.33
CA SER A 119 11.97 -8.30 -4.29
C SER A 119 11.90 -6.99 -5.10
N ASP A 120 12.73 -6.87 -6.14
CA ASP A 120 12.64 -5.75 -7.08
C ASP A 120 11.43 -5.92 -8.00
N VAL A 121 10.42 -5.07 -7.78
CA VAL A 121 9.18 -5.06 -8.58
C VAL A 121 9.23 -4.07 -9.74
N THR A 122 10.31 -3.30 -9.87
CA THR A 122 10.52 -2.32 -10.95
C THR A 122 10.27 -2.89 -12.35
N PRO A 123 10.75 -4.12 -12.68
CA PRO A 123 10.55 -4.69 -14.01
C PRO A 123 9.08 -4.88 -14.42
N LEU A 124 8.14 -4.98 -13.46
CA LEU A 124 6.72 -5.13 -13.77
C LEU A 124 6.16 -3.92 -14.51
N PHE A 125 6.66 -2.72 -14.21
CA PHE A 125 6.15 -1.49 -14.84
C PHE A 125 6.58 -1.39 -16.31
N ASP A 126 7.76 -1.88 -16.66
CA ASP A 126 8.20 -1.94 -18.06
C ASP A 126 7.49 -3.06 -18.82
N ALA A 127 7.25 -4.20 -18.16
CA ALA A 127 6.57 -5.36 -18.73
C ALA A 127 5.09 -5.08 -19.06
N TYR A 128 4.41 -4.28 -18.23
CA TYR A 128 2.98 -4.01 -18.32
C TYR A 128 2.67 -2.54 -18.63
N PRO A 129 2.85 -2.05 -19.87
CA PRO A 129 2.68 -0.63 -20.22
C PRO A 129 1.24 -0.11 -20.07
N ARG A 130 0.26 -1.01 -19.88
CA ARG A 130 -1.15 -0.71 -19.63
C ARG A 130 -1.53 -0.71 -18.15
N LEU A 131 -0.57 -0.92 -17.25
CA LEU A 131 -0.79 -0.96 -15.81
C LEU A 131 -1.32 0.40 -15.31
N GLU A 132 -2.48 0.38 -14.68
CA GLU A 132 -3.17 1.53 -14.11
C GLU A 132 -3.09 1.52 -12.58
N SER A 133 -2.99 0.33 -11.96
CA SER A 133 -2.88 0.19 -10.51
C SER A 133 -1.82 -0.84 -10.11
N PHE A 134 -0.99 -0.48 -9.13
CA PHE A 134 -0.06 -1.39 -8.50
C PHE A 134 -0.15 -1.26 -6.99
N ARG A 135 -0.32 -2.39 -6.31
CA ARG A 135 -0.26 -2.50 -4.86
C ARG A 135 0.75 -3.58 -4.48
N VAL A 136 1.54 -3.33 -3.45
CA VAL A 136 2.42 -4.33 -2.85
C VAL A 136 2.32 -4.28 -1.34
N ARG A 137 2.37 -5.44 -0.70
CA ARG A 137 2.36 -5.59 0.75
C ARG A 137 3.57 -6.41 1.21
N GLY A 138 4.25 -5.94 2.25
CA GLY A 138 5.53 -6.46 2.73
C GLY A 138 6.68 -5.51 2.34
N GLY A 139 7.55 -5.21 3.31
CA GLY A 139 8.68 -4.28 3.10
C GLY A 139 10.04 -4.96 2.94
N THR A 140 10.18 -6.18 3.44
CA THR A 140 11.48 -6.88 3.52
C THR A 140 12.02 -7.19 2.12
N GLY A 141 13.15 -6.58 1.74
CA GLY A 141 13.75 -6.78 0.42
C GLY A 141 13.02 -6.08 -0.74
N LEU A 142 11.98 -5.29 -0.47
CA LEU A 142 11.24 -4.56 -1.51
C LEU A 142 12.13 -3.52 -2.18
N VAL A 143 12.18 -3.54 -3.52
CA VAL A 143 12.82 -2.49 -4.32
C VAL A 143 11.82 -1.95 -5.33
N ILE A 144 11.66 -0.62 -5.33
CA ILE A 144 10.97 0.13 -6.37
C ILE A 144 11.92 1.23 -6.83
N GLY A 145 12.48 1.06 -8.02
CA GLY A 145 13.35 2.03 -8.67
C GLY A 145 12.60 3.22 -9.27
N SER A 146 13.32 4.04 -10.03
CA SER A 146 12.71 5.11 -10.83
C SER A 146 11.86 4.51 -11.95
N LEU A 147 10.57 4.88 -11.99
CA LEU A 147 9.60 4.38 -12.95
C LEU A 147 9.37 5.41 -14.06
N LYS A 148 9.10 4.93 -15.27
CA LYS A 148 8.57 5.75 -16.38
C LYS A 148 7.29 5.13 -16.91
N HIS A 149 6.16 5.47 -16.29
CA HIS A 149 4.90 4.81 -16.59
C HIS A 149 3.79 5.80 -16.97
N ALA A 150 3.36 5.77 -18.23
CA ALA A 150 2.41 6.73 -18.77
C ALA A 150 0.96 6.55 -18.29
N ASN A 151 0.63 5.36 -17.78
CA ASN A 151 -0.76 4.98 -17.45
C ASN A 151 -1.02 4.70 -15.97
N LEU A 152 0.01 4.72 -15.11
CA LEU A 152 -0.18 4.40 -13.70
C LEU A 152 -0.98 5.52 -13.03
N ARG A 153 -2.07 5.14 -12.36
CA ARG A 153 -3.02 6.02 -11.67
C ARG A 153 -2.98 5.80 -10.17
N SER A 154 -2.77 4.57 -9.73
CA SER A 154 -2.71 4.20 -8.32
C SER A 154 -1.43 3.43 -8.01
N LEU A 155 -0.77 3.83 -6.92
CA LEU A 155 0.38 3.15 -6.35
C LEU A 155 0.19 3.06 -4.83
N ALA A 156 0.17 1.85 -4.30
CA ALA A 156 0.05 1.59 -2.86
C ALA A 156 1.19 0.66 -2.38
N VAL A 157 1.84 1.05 -1.29
CA VAL A 157 2.93 0.30 -0.66
C VAL A 157 2.62 0.12 0.82
N GLU A 158 2.27 -1.11 1.20
CA GLU A 158 1.87 -1.49 2.56
C GLU A 158 3.05 -2.18 3.25
N THR A 159 3.61 -1.57 4.31
CA THR A 159 4.78 -2.10 5.02
C THR A 159 4.67 -1.89 6.53
N GLY A 160 5.34 -2.76 7.29
CA GLY A 160 5.58 -2.57 8.73
C GLY A 160 6.72 -1.58 9.03
N GLY A 161 7.58 -1.30 8.04
CA GLY A 161 8.67 -0.33 8.09
C GLY A 161 9.21 -0.03 6.69
N LEU A 162 9.01 1.20 6.21
CA LEU A 162 9.33 1.59 4.84
C LEU A 162 10.78 2.10 4.72
N ASP A 163 11.54 1.53 3.78
CA ASP A 163 12.87 2.01 3.45
C ASP A 163 12.80 3.33 2.66
N ALA A 164 13.55 4.34 3.10
CA ALA A 164 13.75 5.60 2.38
C ALA A 164 14.19 5.40 0.92
N ALA A 165 14.93 4.33 0.61
CA ALA A 165 15.33 4.02 -0.76
C ALA A 165 14.13 3.79 -1.69
N VAL A 166 13.09 3.10 -1.21
CA VAL A 166 11.82 2.87 -1.96
C VAL A 166 11.13 4.20 -2.22
N VAL A 167 11.04 5.07 -1.21
CA VAL A 167 10.43 6.41 -1.36
C VAL A 167 11.20 7.24 -2.39
N ARG A 168 12.54 7.28 -2.32
CA ARG A 168 13.36 8.01 -3.30
C ARG A 168 13.18 7.48 -4.72
N GLY A 169 13.09 6.15 -4.89
CA GLY A 169 12.80 5.53 -6.18
C GLY A 169 11.47 6.01 -6.74
N ILE A 170 10.39 5.89 -5.96
CA ILE A 170 9.05 6.38 -6.33
C ILE A 170 9.09 7.87 -6.68
N LEU A 171 9.63 8.74 -5.81
CA LEU A 171 9.63 10.18 -6.01
C LEU A 171 10.52 10.65 -7.17
N SER A 172 11.46 9.81 -7.61
CA SER A 172 12.26 10.05 -8.83
C SER A 172 11.57 9.62 -10.13
N SER A 173 10.33 9.14 -10.06
CA SER A 173 9.61 8.55 -11.20
C SER A 173 8.85 9.58 -12.04
N GLU A 174 8.73 9.29 -13.34
CA GLU A 174 7.87 10.01 -14.29
C GLU A 174 6.49 9.32 -14.38
N LEU A 175 5.58 9.72 -13.47
CA LEU A 175 4.21 9.18 -13.39
C LEU A 175 3.19 10.30 -13.64
N PRO A 176 2.99 10.74 -14.89
CA PRO A 176 2.20 11.94 -15.22
C PRO A 176 0.69 11.78 -15.00
N ARG A 177 0.21 10.56 -14.72
CA ARG A 177 -1.20 10.24 -14.47
C ARG A 177 -1.47 9.71 -13.07
N LEU A 178 -0.47 9.71 -12.18
CA LEU A 178 -0.66 9.23 -10.81
C LEU A 178 -1.64 10.14 -10.08
N GLU A 179 -2.74 9.57 -9.64
CA GLU A 179 -3.86 10.23 -8.97
C GLU A 179 -3.94 9.81 -7.49
N HIS A 180 -3.49 8.59 -7.18
CA HIS A 180 -3.50 8.01 -5.84
C HIS A 180 -2.11 7.47 -5.48
N LEU A 181 -1.56 7.97 -4.37
CA LEU A 181 -0.34 7.43 -3.77
C LEU A 181 -0.62 7.12 -2.29
N GLU A 182 -0.37 5.88 -1.89
CA GLU A 182 -0.50 5.41 -0.51
C GLU A 182 0.81 4.75 -0.07
N LEU A 183 1.40 5.28 1.01
CA LEU A 183 2.63 4.78 1.60
C LEU A 183 2.38 4.49 3.09
N TRP A 184 2.54 3.25 3.50
CA TRP A 184 2.55 2.87 4.91
C TRP A 184 3.98 2.97 5.41
N LEU A 185 4.24 3.96 6.27
CA LEU A 185 5.62 4.33 6.65
C LEU A 185 6.21 3.38 7.69
N GLY A 186 5.37 2.81 8.54
CA GLY A 186 5.74 1.80 9.52
C GLY A 186 6.44 2.34 10.76
N SER A 187 7.24 1.48 11.40
CA SER A 187 8.03 1.72 12.61
C SER A 187 9.50 1.33 12.40
N GLU A 188 10.41 2.00 13.11
CA GLU A 188 11.85 1.73 13.07
C GLU A 188 12.16 0.28 13.48
N ASN A 189 11.34 -0.30 14.36
CA ASN A 189 11.50 -1.69 14.82
C ASN A 189 11.38 -2.72 13.69
N TYR A 190 10.71 -2.37 12.59
CA TYR A 190 10.47 -3.24 11.44
C TYR A 190 11.10 -2.69 10.16
N GLY A 191 12.17 -1.89 10.29
CA GLY A 191 13.01 -1.47 9.18
C GLY A 191 12.66 -0.13 8.54
N LYS A 192 11.76 0.67 9.15
CA LYS A 192 11.53 2.06 8.71
C LYS A 192 12.85 2.83 8.73
N THR A 193 13.18 3.44 7.60
CA THR A 193 14.27 4.43 7.50
C THR A 193 13.80 5.74 6.86
N VAL A 194 12.57 5.77 6.32
CA VAL A 194 11.95 6.98 5.77
C VAL A 194 11.72 8.03 6.84
N THR A 195 12.05 9.28 6.50
CA THR A 195 11.80 10.46 7.33
C THR A 195 10.91 11.48 6.60
N ALA A 196 10.45 12.50 7.32
CA ALA A 196 9.73 13.64 6.71
C ALA A 196 10.56 14.35 5.61
N GLU A 197 11.91 14.32 5.70
CA GLU A 197 12.78 14.94 4.70
C GLU A 197 12.73 14.20 3.37
N ASP A 198 12.69 12.86 3.39
CA ASP A 198 12.59 12.03 2.19
C ASP A 198 11.28 12.28 1.43
N LEU A 199 10.21 12.71 2.12
CA LEU A 199 8.93 13.12 1.52
C LEU A 199 8.96 14.53 0.91
N GLY A 200 10.06 15.27 1.07
CA GLY A 200 10.19 16.66 0.63
C GLY A 200 9.71 16.94 -0.80
N PRO A 201 10.12 16.16 -1.83
CA PRO A 201 9.69 16.41 -3.22
C PRO A 201 8.17 16.34 -3.42
N ILE A 202 7.50 15.37 -2.78
CA ILE A 202 6.03 15.27 -2.90
C ILE A 202 5.34 16.35 -2.08
N LEU A 203 5.82 16.67 -0.88
CA LEU A 203 5.26 17.73 -0.03
C LEU A 203 5.37 19.11 -0.69
N ARG A 204 6.49 19.39 -1.36
CA ARG A 204 6.70 20.62 -2.15
C ARG A 204 5.88 20.65 -3.44
N GLY A 205 5.19 19.56 -3.79
CA GLY A 205 4.37 19.46 -5.00
C GLY A 205 5.20 19.33 -6.29
N GLU A 206 6.47 18.96 -6.18
CA GLU A 206 7.40 18.80 -7.31
C GLU A 206 7.18 17.47 -8.04
N ALA A 207 6.69 16.45 -7.33
CA ALA A 207 6.29 15.16 -7.88
C ALA A 207 4.79 15.12 -8.24
N PHE A 208 4.43 14.24 -9.19
CA PHE A 208 3.06 13.80 -9.52
C PHE A 208 2.04 14.95 -9.71
N PRO A 209 2.03 15.58 -10.89
CA PRO A 209 1.21 16.78 -11.15
C PRO A 209 -0.31 16.54 -11.09
N THR A 210 -0.75 15.29 -11.20
CA THR A 210 -2.16 14.89 -11.19
C THR A 210 -2.64 14.36 -9.85
N LEU A 211 -1.78 14.29 -8.83
CA LEU A 211 -2.11 13.64 -7.56
C LEU A 211 -3.35 14.25 -6.90
N ARG A 212 -4.26 13.39 -6.42
CA ARG A 212 -5.51 13.73 -5.76
C ARG A 212 -5.62 13.11 -4.37
N TYR A 213 -5.03 11.95 -4.16
CA TYR A 213 -4.97 11.28 -2.86
C TYR A 213 -3.51 11.09 -2.46
N LEU A 214 -3.17 11.50 -1.23
CA LEU A 214 -1.90 11.22 -0.59
C LEU A 214 -2.16 10.56 0.76
N GLY A 215 -1.80 9.28 0.87
CA GLY A 215 -1.76 8.53 2.12
C GLY A 215 -0.33 8.39 2.62
N LEU A 216 -0.07 8.89 3.83
CA LEU A 216 1.14 8.68 4.61
C LEU A 216 0.72 7.97 5.90
N ARG A 217 0.31 6.72 5.72
CA ARG A 217 -0.44 5.94 6.71
C ARG A 217 0.51 5.16 7.60
N ASN A 218 -0.05 4.57 8.66
CA ASN A 218 0.61 3.56 9.49
C ASN A 218 1.99 4.03 9.96
N CYS A 219 2.09 5.28 10.42
CA CYS A 219 3.37 5.94 10.67
C CYS A 219 3.62 6.08 12.17
N GLU A 220 4.77 5.58 12.62
CA GLU A 220 5.40 5.99 13.87
C GLU A 220 5.94 7.42 13.68
N ASP A 221 5.78 8.33 14.64
CA ASP A 221 6.06 9.77 14.50
C ASP A 221 5.06 10.56 13.61
N ALA A 222 3.78 10.17 13.61
CA ALA A 222 2.74 10.80 12.82
C ALA A 222 2.59 12.31 13.12
N ASP A 223 2.92 12.77 14.32
CA ASP A 223 2.91 14.21 14.66
C ASP A 223 3.93 15.01 13.84
N ALA A 224 5.14 14.45 13.65
CA ALA A 224 6.18 15.08 12.84
C ALA A 224 5.79 15.12 11.35
N ILE A 225 5.17 14.05 10.85
CA ILE A 225 4.62 14.02 9.49
C ILE A 225 3.48 15.03 9.33
N ALA A 226 2.55 15.09 10.28
CA ALA A 226 1.45 16.05 10.28
C ALA A 226 1.97 17.49 10.25
N ALA A 227 2.98 17.81 11.06
CA ALA A 227 3.62 19.12 11.05
C ALA A 227 4.29 19.45 9.71
N ALA A 228 4.99 18.48 9.09
CA ALA A 228 5.62 18.66 7.79
C ALA A 228 4.60 18.86 6.66
N VAL A 229 3.44 18.21 6.74
CA VAL A 229 2.36 18.29 5.76
C VAL A 229 1.52 19.55 5.93
N ALA A 230 1.30 20.03 7.17
CA ALA A 230 0.33 21.07 7.49
C ALA A 230 0.39 22.30 6.56
N ASP A 231 1.58 22.79 6.21
CA ASP A 231 1.74 23.94 5.31
C ASP A 231 2.32 23.59 3.93
N ALA A 232 2.41 22.30 3.62
CA ALA A 232 3.02 21.79 2.40
C ALA A 232 2.27 22.27 1.14
N PRO A 233 2.97 22.70 0.07
CA PRO A 233 2.38 23.06 -1.21
C PRO A 233 1.47 21.98 -1.84
N ILE A 234 1.70 20.70 -1.55
CA ILE A 234 0.89 19.60 -2.09
C ILE A 234 -0.59 19.71 -1.72
N LEU A 235 -0.92 20.32 -0.57
CA LEU A 235 -2.29 20.53 -0.10
C LEU A 235 -3.12 21.45 -1.01
N ASP A 236 -2.48 22.27 -1.84
CA ASP A 236 -3.19 23.09 -2.84
C ASP A 236 -3.67 22.26 -4.04
N ARG A 237 -3.21 21.00 -4.17
CA ARG A 237 -3.50 20.10 -5.31
C ARG A 237 -4.34 18.89 -4.92
N ILE A 238 -4.00 18.23 -3.82
CA ILE A 238 -4.68 17.01 -3.41
C ILE A 238 -6.08 17.33 -2.87
N LYS A 239 -6.92 16.30 -2.87
CA LYS A 239 -8.29 16.31 -2.36
C LYS A 239 -8.42 15.57 -1.06
N VAL A 240 -7.62 14.52 -0.89
CA VAL A 240 -7.63 13.69 0.30
C VAL A 240 -6.22 13.62 0.85
N LEU A 241 -6.08 13.98 2.13
CA LEU A 241 -4.92 13.67 2.94
C LEU A 241 -5.31 12.55 3.91
N ASP A 242 -4.52 11.49 3.94
CA ASP A 242 -4.73 10.36 4.84
C ASP A 242 -3.46 10.13 5.68
N LEU A 243 -3.61 10.37 6.99
CA LEU A 243 -2.60 10.14 8.03
C LEU A 243 -3.11 9.08 9.04
N SER A 244 -4.01 8.21 8.60
CA SER A 244 -4.60 7.16 9.44
C SER A 244 -3.60 6.09 9.83
N LEU A 245 -4.02 5.22 10.76
CA LEU A 245 -3.28 4.05 11.22
C LEU A 245 -1.99 4.37 11.99
N GLY A 246 -1.70 5.66 12.24
CA GLY A 246 -0.49 6.11 12.91
C GLY A 246 -0.65 6.33 14.42
N ASP A 247 0.35 6.96 15.02
CA ASP A 247 0.39 7.34 16.44
C ASP A 247 0.01 8.81 16.72
N LEU A 248 -0.75 9.43 15.81
CA LEU A 248 -1.07 10.87 15.80
C LEU A 248 -1.73 11.34 17.11
N THR A 249 -1.20 12.39 17.71
CA THR A 249 -1.69 12.93 18.99
C THR A 249 -2.34 14.31 18.83
N ASP A 250 -2.62 14.95 19.97
CA ASP A 250 -3.05 16.34 20.01
C ASP A 250 -2.06 17.27 19.29
N GLU A 251 -0.76 17.01 19.33
CA GLU A 251 0.25 17.86 18.70
C GLU A 251 0.06 17.92 17.18
N GLY A 252 0.08 16.77 16.51
CA GLY A 252 -0.11 16.68 15.06
C GLY A 252 -1.51 17.13 14.63
N ALA A 253 -2.55 16.73 15.37
CA ALA A 253 -3.91 17.18 15.07
C ALA A 253 -4.06 18.71 15.17
N ASN A 254 -3.45 19.35 16.18
CA ASN A 254 -3.44 20.81 16.28
C ASN A 254 -2.62 21.47 15.16
N ALA A 255 -1.51 20.87 14.71
CA ALA A 255 -0.76 21.35 13.56
C ALA A 255 -1.63 21.36 12.29
N LEU A 256 -2.38 20.28 12.04
CA LEU A 256 -3.31 20.17 10.91
C LEU A 256 -4.44 21.20 11.00
N MET A 257 -5.08 21.34 12.17
CA MET A 257 -6.14 22.34 12.37
C MET A 257 -5.65 23.79 12.23
N GLY A 258 -4.37 24.04 12.54
CA GLY A 258 -3.73 25.34 12.37
C GLY A 258 -3.52 25.74 10.90
N SER A 259 -3.61 24.78 9.97
CA SER A 259 -3.38 25.03 8.56
C SER A 259 -4.65 25.46 7.82
N PRO A 260 -4.63 26.64 7.16
CA PRO A 260 -5.73 27.06 6.29
C PRO A 260 -5.80 26.23 4.99
N LYS A 261 -4.76 25.45 4.66
CA LYS A 261 -4.75 24.58 3.48
C LYS A 261 -5.47 23.26 3.74
N VAL A 262 -5.30 22.68 4.92
CA VAL A 262 -6.01 21.47 5.34
C VAL A 262 -7.52 21.70 5.28
N ALA A 263 -8.01 22.86 5.73
CA ALA A 263 -9.43 23.24 5.66
C ALA A 263 -10.00 23.39 4.23
N ARG A 264 -9.19 23.20 3.18
CA ARG A 264 -9.63 23.21 1.77
C ARG A 264 -9.67 21.83 1.12
N LEU A 265 -9.23 20.80 1.84
CA LEU A 265 -9.32 19.41 1.39
C LEU A 265 -10.79 19.00 1.25
N ASP A 266 -11.04 18.02 0.40
CA ASP A 266 -12.35 17.38 0.33
C ASP A 266 -12.50 16.39 1.50
N LYS A 267 -11.41 15.69 1.89
CA LYS A 267 -11.35 14.81 3.06
C LYS A 267 -9.99 14.87 3.79
N LEU A 268 -10.05 14.84 5.12
CA LEU A 268 -8.93 14.49 6.00
C LEU A 268 -9.25 13.16 6.69
N ASP A 269 -8.34 12.20 6.61
CA ASP A 269 -8.46 10.91 7.31
C ASP A 269 -7.35 10.79 8.36
N ILE A 270 -7.76 10.58 9.61
CA ILE A 270 -6.89 10.33 10.75
C ILE A 270 -7.43 9.15 11.58
N HIS A 271 -8.24 8.24 11.02
CA HIS A 271 -8.74 7.10 11.80
C HIS A 271 -7.59 6.28 12.38
N HIS A 272 -7.81 5.65 13.52
CA HIS A 272 -6.77 5.00 14.31
C HIS A 272 -5.69 6.01 14.74
N HIS A 273 -5.99 6.77 15.79
CA HIS A 273 -5.15 7.84 16.32
C HIS A 273 -5.24 7.94 17.85
N PHE A 274 -4.39 8.76 18.46
CA PHE A 274 -4.27 8.94 19.92
C PHE A 274 -4.62 10.35 20.41
N ALA A 275 -5.04 11.26 19.50
CA ALA A 275 -5.57 12.57 19.90
C ALA A 275 -6.72 12.45 20.93
N SER A 276 -6.74 13.37 21.88
CA SER A 276 -7.70 13.45 22.96
C SER A 276 -9.13 13.68 22.43
N PRO A 277 -10.17 13.31 23.19
CA PRO A 277 -11.55 13.54 22.77
C PRO A 277 -11.86 15.00 22.44
N GLY A 278 -11.26 15.94 23.20
CA GLY A 278 -11.46 17.37 22.99
C GLY A 278 -10.85 17.89 21.69
N VAL A 279 -9.69 17.35 21.28
CA VAL A 279 -9.06 17.69 19.99
C VAL A 279 -9.78 16.98 18.83
N THR A 280 -10.18 15.73 19.03
CA THR A 280 -10.96 14.95 18.05
C THR A 280 -12.25 15.67 17.64
N LEU A 281 -13.00 16.19 18.60
CA LEU A 281 -14.22 16.96 18.33
C LEU A 281 -13.94 18.25 17.54
N LYS A 282 -12.82 18.92 17.81
CA LYS A 282 -12.44 20.16 17.11
C LYS A 282 -12.01 19.89 15.67
N ILE A 283 -11.21 18.84 15.45
CA ILE A 283 -10.74 18.53 14.10
C ILE A 283 -11.89 18.03 13.21
N GLN A 284 -12.88 17.35 13.79
CA GLN A 284 -14.12 16.99 13.09
C GLN A 284 -14.97 18.20 12.67
N ASP A 285 -14.81 19.36 13.34
CA ASP A 285 -15.57 20.59 13.07
C ASP A 285 -14.87 21.54 12.07
N LEU A 286 -13.86 21.04 11.32
CA LEU A 286 -13.13 21.84 10.32
C LEU A 286 -13.96 22.27 9.10
N GLY A 287 -15.19 21.76 8.94
CA GLY A 287 -16.07 22.07 7.81
C GLY A 287 -15.76 21.30 6.52
N ILE A 288 -14.86 20.31 6.59
CA ILE A 288 -14.56 19.34 5.53
C ILE A 288 -14.99 17.94 5.99
N ALA A 289 -14.92 16.93 5.10
CA ALA A 289 -15.12 15.55 5.56
C ALA A 289 -13.91 15.13 6.41
N VAL A 290 -14.15 14.71 7.66
CA VAL A 290 -13.10 14.25 8.56
C VAL A 290 -13.46 12.88 9.10
N ASP A 291 -12.58 11.91 8.87
CA ASP A 291 -12.61 10.64 9.58
C ASP A 291 -11.62 10.69 10.74
N ALA A 292 -12.14 10.72 11.96
CA ALA A 292 -11.38 10.65 13.20
C ALA A 292 -11.97 9.55 14.09
N SER A 293 -12.35 8.44 13.47
CA SER A 293 -12.83 7.25 14.14
C SER A 293 -11.66 6.44 14.73
N GLU A 294 -11.98 5.40 15.49
CA GLU A 294 -10.98 4.49 16.09
C GLU A 294 -9.93 5.21 16.96
N ARG A 295 -10.38 6.16 17.79
CA ARG A 295 -9.52 6.78 18.78
C ARG A 295 -9.04 5.75 19.82
N HIS A 296 -7.74 5.71 20.05
CA HIS A 296 -7.06 4.89 21.05
C HIS A 296 -6.54 5.74 22.23
N GLU A 297 -6.28 5.06 23.35
CA GLU A 297 -5.55 5.61 24.50
C GLU A 297 -4.14 5.02 24.50
N PRO A 298 -3.10 5.78 24.88
CA PRO A 298 -1.76 5.25 25.00
C PRO A 298 -1.71 4.14 26.05
N HIS A 299 -0.96 3.09 25.77
CA HIS A 299 -0.69 2.03 26.72
C HIS A 299 0.30 2.53 27.77
N LYS A 300 -0.09 2.50 29.05
CA LYS A 300 0.78 2.94 30.15
C LYS A 300 1.43 1.73 30.80
N TYR A 301 2.77 1.68 30.76
CA TYR A 301 3.53 0.67 31.47
C TYR A 301 4.63 1.34 32.28
N SER A 302 4.55 1.19 33.61
CA SER A 302 5.35 1.96 34.56
C SER A 302 5.15 3.48 34.38
N ASP A 303 6.22 4.24 34.18
CA ASP A 303 6.20 5.70 33.98
C ASP A 303 6.29 6.10 32.48
N GLU A 304 6.15 5.11 31.58
CA GLU A 304 6.24 5.31 30.13
C GLU A 304 4.88 5.09 29.45
N GLU A 305 4.64 5.89 28.41
CA GLU A 305 3.45 5.81 27.55
C GLU A 305 3.86 5.33 26.16
N TYR A 306 3.22 4.25 25.71
CA TYR A 306 3.46 3.62 24.41
C TYR A 306 2.24 3.81 23.51
N ARG A 307 2.50 4.17 22.26
CA ARG A 307 1.50 4.25 21.20
C ARG A 307 1.90 3.23 20.14
N PHE A 308 0.91 2.55 19.60
CA PHE A 308 1.13 1.53 18.59
C PHE A 308 0.43 1.96 17.31
N ILE A 309 1.13 1.90 16.20
CA ILE A 309 0.53 2.00 14.87
C ILE A 309 -0.36 0.79 14.62
N ALA A 310 -1.26 0.88 13.63
CA ALA A 310 -2.26 -0.16 13.43
C ALA A 310 -1.63 -1.50 13.05
N VAL A 311 -0.62 -1.47 12.17
CA VAL A 311 0.05 -2.65 11.61
C VAL A 311 1.57 -2.46 11.74
N SER A 312 2.19 -3.07 12.74
CA SER A 312 3.64 -2.92 12.94
C SER A 312 4.40 -4.17 12.50
N GLU A 313 3.92 -5.35 12.88
CA GLU A 313 4.58 -6.64 12.67
C GLU A 313 4.02 -7.43 11.50
#